data_AF-U7H2T7-F1
#
_entry.id   AF-U7H2T7-F1
#
_cell.length_a   1.000
_cell.length_b   1.000
_cell.length_c   1.000
_cell.angle_alpha   90.00
_cell.angle_beta   90.00
_cell.angle_gamma   90.00
#
_symmetry.space_group_name_H-M   'P 1'
#
loop_
_entity.id
_entity.type
_entity.pdbx_description
1 polymer ?
#
loop_
_entity_poly.entity_id
_entity_poly.type
_entity_poly.pdbx_seq_one_letter_code
_entity_poly.pdbx_strand_id
1 'polypeptide(L)'
;MVCSSIEVTDKFNILLEQCYKGNLREFCSEFDIKDRGESFYKRVQKARHRMMSQSVSQETIDEFKKYIIFMESKLLERECSWEEKKALMEFKSFFMKSY
;
A
#
# COMPACT_ATOMS: atom_id res chain seq x y z
N MET A 1 -2.11 -3.26 -19.14
CA MET A 1 -0.67 -3.32 -18.79
C MET A 1 -0.50 -4.35 -17.69
N VAL A 2 0.22 -5.45 -17.95
CA VAL A 2 0.61 -6.41 -16.91
C VAL A 2 1.79 -5.77 -16.19
N CYS A 3 1.53 -5.15 -15.03
CA CYS A 3 2.60 -4.57 -14.21
C CYS A 3 3.44 -5.73 -13.64
N SER A 4 4.74 -5.71 -13.85
CA SER A 4 5.63 -6.80 -13.45
C SER A 4 5.78 -6.85 -11.92
N SER A 5 6.04 -8.02 -11.36
CA SER A 5 6.27 -8.17 -9.92
C SER A 5 7.43 -7.30 -9.42
N ILE A 6 8.42 -7.03 -10.27
CA ILE A 6 9.57 -6.19 -9.97
C ILE A 6 9.11 -4.73 -9.82
N GLU A 7 8.36 -4.20 -10.78
CA GLU A 7 7.86 -2.82 -10.76
C GLU A 7 7.00 -2.55 -9.52
N VAL A 8 6.13 -3.50 -9.17
CA VAL A 8 5.27 -3.40 -7.98
C VAL A 8 6.11 -3.45 -6.70
N THR A 9 7.14 -4.29 -6.63
CA THR A 9 8.01 -4.38 -5.45
C THR A 9 8.84 -3.11 -5.28
N ASP A 10 9.40 -2.58 -6.36
CA ASP A 10 10.20 -1.36 -6.33
C ASP A 10 9.36 -0.15 -5.91
N LYS A 11 8.17 -0.01 -6.50
CA LYS A 11 7.24 1.06 -6.12
C LYS A 11 6.81 0.96 -4.66
N PHE A 12 6.54 -0.25 -4.17
CA PHE A 12 6.26 -0.47 -2.75
C PHE A 12 7.44 -0.03 -1.86
N ASN A 13 8.67 -0.40 -2.22
CA ASN A 13 9.86 -0.02 -1.45
C ASN A 13 10.09 1.49 -1.41
N ILE A 14 9.93 2.17 -2.56
CA ILE A 14 10.06 3.64 -2.65
C ILE A 14 9.05 4.33 -1.74
N LEU A 15 7.78 3.91 -1.80
CA LEU A 15 6.72 4.50 -0.98
C LEU A 15 6.89 4.17 0.50
N LEU A 16 7.38 2.97 0.82
CA LEU A 16 7.74 2.60 2.19
C LEU A 16 8.86 3.50 2.74
N GLU A 17 9.84 3.85 1.90
CA GLU A 17 10.89 4.81 2.25
C GLU A 17 10.30 6.20 2.53
N GLN A 18 9.41 6.68 1.67
CA GLN A 18 8.80 8.00 1.80
C GLN A 18 7.85 8.12 3.01
N CYS A 19 7.03 7.09 3.26
CA CYS A 19 6.04 7.12 4.34
C CYS A 19 6.63 6.75 5.71
N TYR A 20 7.51 5.75 5.75
CA TYR A 20 7.97 5.09 6.97
C TYR A 20 9.50 4.93 7.05
N LYS A 21 10.28 5.67 6.24
CA LYS A 21 11.76 5.60 6.24
C LYS A 21 12.30 4.18 6.06
N GLY A 22 11.59 3.39 5.25
CA GLY A 22 11.94 2.00 4.94
C GLY A 22 11.53 1.01 6.02
N ASN A 23 10.90 1.47 7.11
CA ASN A 23 10.51 0.63 8.23
C ASN A 23 9.21 -0.13 7.93
N LEU A 24 9.37 -1.34 7.40
CA LEU A 24 8.27 -2.27 7.12
C LEU A 24 7.41 -2.56 8.36
N ARG A 25 8.01 -2.57 9.55
CA ARG A 25 7.29 -2.87 10.79
C ARG A 25 6.34 -1.74 11.16
N GLU A 26 6.74 -0.49 10.95
CA GLU A 26 5.86 0.68 11.14
C GLU A 26 4.70 0.66 10.16
N PHE A 27 4.97 0.42 8.87
CA PHE A 27 3.91 0.21 7.88
C PHE A 27 2.94 -0.88 8.34
N CYS A 28 3.44 -2.06 8.70
CA CYS A 28 2.61 -3.18 9.11
C CYS A 28 1.84 -2.91 10.40
N SER A 29 2.36 -2.08 11.31
CA SER A 29 1.69 -1.73 12.56
C SER A 29 0.38 -0.96 12.35
N GLU A 30 0.24 -0.26 11.23
CA GLU A 30 -1.01 0.44 10.89
C GLU A 30 -2.12 -0.50 10.39
N PHE A 31 -1.76 -1.72 9.98
CA PHE A 31 -2.68 -2.75 9.52
C PHE A 31 -2.85 -3.88 10.54
N ASP A 32 -1.96 -3.97 11.52
CA ASP A 32 -2.04 -4.97 12.60
C ASP A 32 -3.18 -4.59 13.54
N ILE A 33 -4.34 -5.19 13.27
CA ILE A 33 -5.45 -5.26 14.21
C ILE A 33 -5.03 -6.29 15.27
N LYS A 34 -4.95 -5.87 16.54
CA LYS A 34 -4.71 -6.78 17.67
C LYS A 34 -5.64 -8.00 17.57
N ASP A 35 -5.09 -9.19 17.78
CA ASP A 35 -5.78 -10.50 17.88
C ASP A 35 -6.13 -11.30 16.61
N ARG A 36 -5.20 -11.48 15.63
CA ARG A 36 -5.30 -12.62 14.68
C ARG A 36 -3.96 -13.20 14.23
N GLY A 37 -3.59 -14.37 14.78
CA GLY A 37 -2.67 -15.33 14.12
C GLY A 37 -1.29 -14.81 13.73
N GLU A 38 -0.77 -15.27 12.58
CA GLU A 38 0.53 -14.86 12.06
C GLU A 38 0.52 -13.34 11.79
N SER A 39 1.36 -12.59 12.53
CA SER A 39 1.44 -11.12 12.47
C SER A 39 1.46 -10.64 11.03
N PHE A 40 0.67 -9.62 10.69
CA PHE A 40 0.60 -9.05 9.35
C PHE A 40 2.00 -8.76 8.77
N TYR A 41 2.90 -8.29 9.63
CA TYR A 41 4.33 -8.11 9.33
C TYR A 41 5.00 -9.33 8.69
N LYS A 42 4.86 -10.53 9.27
CA LYS A 42 5.47 -11.76 8.73
C LYS A 42 4.90 -12.12 7.37
N ARG A 43 3.59 -11.91 7.15
CA ARG A 43 2.94 -12.18 5.86
C ARG A 43 3.49 -11.27 4.76
N VAL A 44 3.52 -9.95 5.02
CA VAL A 44 4.03 -8.96 4.07
C VAL A 44 5.52 -9.18 3.81
N GLN A 45 6.31 -9.47 4.83
CA GLN A 45 7.74 -9.76 4.69
C GLN A 45 8.00 -10.97 3.78
N LYS A 46 7.24 -12.06 3.97
CA LYS A 46 7.38 -13.28 3.17
C LYS A 46 6.96 -13.06 1.72
N ALA A 47 5.85 -12.36 1.51
CA ALA A 47 5.36 -12.01 0.17
C ALA A 47 6.37 -11.13 -0.58
N ARG A 48 6.90 -10.09 0.08
CA ARG A 48 7.95 -9.21 -0.47
C ARG A 48 9.21 -9.99 -0.86
N HIS A 49 9.68 -10.90 -0.02
CA HIS A 49 10.85 -11.72 -0.34
C HIS A 49 10.62 -12.64 -1.54
N ARG A 50 9.41 -13.22 -1.66
CA ARG A 50 9.03 -14.02 -2.83
C ARG A 50 9.02 -13.19 -4.11
N MET A 51 8.46 -11.98 -4.08
CA MET A 51 8.43 -11.10 -5.25
C MET A 51 9.82 -10.75 -5.78
N MET A 52 10.83 -10.67 -4.90
CA MET A 52 12.22 -10.43 -5.29
C MET A 52 12.96 -11.66 -5.81
N SER A 53 12.56 -12.87 -5.41
CA SER A 53 13.38 -14.07 -5.59
C SER A 53 12.76 -15.11 -6.54
N GLN A 54 11.45 -15.02 -6.80
CA GLN A 54 10.68 -16.08 -7.46
C GLN A 54 9.50 -15.50 -8.27
N SER A 55 8.95 -16.34 -9.15
CA SER A 55 7.64 -16.11 -9.74
C SER A 55 6.57 -16.08 -8.66
N VAL A 56 5.76 -15.02 -8.62
CA VAL A 56 4.68 -14.82 -7.64
C VAL A 56 3.31 -14.91 -8.29
N SER A 57 2.29 -15.27 -7.50
CA SER A 57 0.91 -15.29 -7.97
C SER A 57 0.40 -13.87 -8.25
N GLN A 58 -0.54 -13.75 -9.18
CA GLN A 58 -1.22 -12.47 -9.46
C GLN A 58 -1.91 -11.89 -8.22
N GLU A 59 -2.43 -12.75 -7.35
CA GLU A 59 -3.04 -12.35 -6.07
C GLU A 59 -2.06 -11.60 -5.16
N THR A 60 -0.80 -12.06 -5.07
CA THR A 60 0.24 -11.39 -4.29
C THR A 60 0.56 -10.02 -4.87
N ILE A 61 0.62 -9.92 -6.20
CA ILE A 61 0.86 -8.66 -6.90
C ILE A 61 -0.27 -7.67 -6.63
N ASP A 62 -1.52 -8.11 -6.69
CA ASP A 62 -2.69 -7.25 -6.49
C ASP A 62 -2.84 -6.82 -5.02
N GLU A 63 -2.41 -7.65 -4.07
CA GLU A 63 -2.30 -7.28 -2.67
C GLU A 63 -1.30 -6.13 -2.46
N PHE A 64 -0.09 -6.22 -3.06
CA PHE A 64 0.89 -5.15 -2.98
C PHE A 64 0.44 -3.85 -3.66
N LYS A 65 -0.32 -3.93 -4.75
CA LYS A 65 -0.94 -2.75 -5.36
C LYS A 65 -1.88 -2.03 -4.39
N LYS A 66 -2.64 -2.77 -3.58
CA LYS A 66 -3.50 -2.15 -2.55
C LYS A 66 -2.68 -1.40 -1.50
N TYR A 67 -1.56 -1.98 -1.07
CA TYR A 67 -0.64 -1.34 -0.13
C TYR A 67 0.01 -0.08 -0.71
N ILE A 68 0.38 -0.12 -1.99
CA ILE A 68 0.88 1.04 -2.73
C ILE A 68 -0.16 2.16 -2.75
N ILE A 69 -1.40 1.87 -3.16
CA ILE A 69 -2.48 2.86 -3.23
C ILE A 69 -2.74 3.50 -1.86
N PHE A 70 -2.68 2.70 -0.79
CA PHE A 70 -2.81 3.22 0.58
C PHE A 70 -1.70 4.20 0.93
N MET A 71 -0.43 3.85 0.66
CA MET A 71 0.71 4.73 0.95
C MET A 71 0.69 5.99 0.08
N GLU A 72 0.35 5.88 -1.21
CA GLU A 72 0.15 7.03 -2.09
C GLU A 72 -0.94 7.96 -1.57
N SER A 73 -2.05 7.40 -1.08
CA SER A 73 -3.12 8.20 -0.46
C SER A 73 -2.62 8.93 0.79
N LYS A 74 -1.78 8.30 1.61
CA LYS A 74 -1.17 8.94 2.78
C LYS A 74 -0.21 10.09 2.43
N LEU A 75 0.59 9.93 1.39
CA LEU A 75 1.48 10.99 0.92
C LEU A 75 0.67 12.16 0.36
N LEU A 76 -0.35 11.87 -0.43
CA LEU A 76 -1.29 12.86 -0.94
C LEU A 76 -1.96 13.62 0.22
N GLU A 77 -2.38 12.91 1.27
CA GLU A 77 -2.90 13.55 2.49
C GLU A 77 -1.83 14.34 3.27
N ARG A 78 -0.54 14.07 3.13
CA ARG A 78 0.50 14.91 3.73
C ARG A 78 0.78 16.16 2.93
N GLU A 79 0.75 16.07 1.60
CA GLU A 79 1.10 17.16 0.69
C GLU A 79 -0.08 18.10 0.38
N CYS A 80 -1.32 17.60 0.42
CA CYS A 80 -2.50 18.42 0.18
C CYS A 80 -2.80 19.38 1.33
N SER A 81 -3.07 20.63 0.97
CA SER A 81 -3.73 21.61 1.83
C SER A 81 -5.12 21.14 2.26
N TRP A 82 -5.68 21.74 3.31
CA TRP A 82 -6.99 21.36 3.84
C TRP A 82 -8.11 21.50 2.79
N GLU A 83 -7.97 22.46 1.87
CA GLU A 83 -8.93 22.70 0.77
C GLU A 83 -8.86 21.61 -0.31
N GLU A 84 -7.66 21.13 -0.66
CA GLU A 84 -7.48 20.04 -1.62
C GLU A 84 -7.95 18.69 -1.06
N LYS A 85 -7.75 18.44 0.24
CA LYS A 85 -8.31 17.27 0.94
C LYS A 85 -9.84 17.25 0.88
N LYS A 86 -10.48 18.40 1.04
CA LYS A 86 -11.93 18.53 0.96
C LYS A 86 -12.44 18.24 -0.45
N ALA A 87 -11.77 18.78 -1.47
CA ALA A 87 -12.09 18.48 -2.87
C ALA A 87 -11.94 16.99 -3.21
N LEU A 88 -10.88 16.33 -2.72
CA LEU A 88 -10.66 14.88 -2.89
C LEU A 88 -11.72 14.03 -2.19
N MET A 89 -12.17 14.41 -0.98
CA MET A 89 -13.26 13.73 -0.27
C MET A 89 -14.61 13.91 -0.98
N GLU A 90 -14.90 15.11 -1.48
CA GLU A 90 -16.11 15.39 -2.26
C GLU A 90 -16.10 14.59 -3.57
N PHE A 91 -14.96 14.49 -4.26
CA PHE A 91 -14.82 13.69 -5.49
C PHE A 91 -15.01 12.19 -5.24
N LYS A 92 -14.43 11.65 -4.16
CA LYS A 92 -14.65 10.25 -3.75
C LYS A 92 -16.11 9.98 -3.38
N SER A 93 -16.77 10.92 -2.70
CA SER A 93 -18.19 10.80 -2.34
C SER A 93 -19.12 10.83 -3.56
N PHE A 94 -18.77 11.59 -4.59
CA PHE A 94 -19.53 11.68 -5.84
C PHE A 94 -19.45 10.37 -6.64
N PHE A 95 -18.25 9.76 -6.75
CA PHE A 95 -18.06 8.52 -7.49
C PHE A 95 -18.65 7.28 -6.78
N MET A 96 -18.64 7.23 -5.45
CA MET A 96 -19.21 6.11 -4.69
C MET A 96 -20.75 6.11 -4.61
N LYS A 97 -21.43 7.20 -4.97
CA LYS A 97 -22.90 7.27 -5.02
C LYS A 97 -23.50 6.81 -6.36
N SER A 98 -22.68 6.47 -7.34
CA SER A 98 -23.14 6.03 -8.67
C SER A 98 -23.05 4.52 -8.91
N TYR A 99 -22.82 3.73 -7.85
CA TYR A 99 -22.99 2.27 -7.86
C TYR A 99 -24.18 1.86 -7.00
#